data_AF-A0A108U799-F1
#
_entry.id   AF-A0A108U799-F1
#
_cell.length_a   1.000
_cell.length_b   1.000
_cell.length_c   1.000
_cell.angle_alpha   90.00
_cell.angle_beta   90.00
_cell.angle_gamma   90.00
#
_symmetry.space_group_name_H-M   'P 1'
#
loop_
_entity.id
_entity.type
_entity.pdbx_description
1 polymer ?
#
loop_
_entity_poly.entity_id
_entity_poly.type
_entity_poly.pdbx_seq_one_letter_code
_entity_poly.pdbx_strand_id
1 'polypeptide(L)'
;MFPRIVATEPFELPVANGMRLRDGRWFALHGRLCDELRLADRDSLAPPDDDAGMATLYPGFEARDADGRIAIGGGGAYEAEGFLALFDAGKQTPRWLLYCDCAEIFVSATFEPRGIVAISEDPPFRYRWSFDDAMPPSLRVERIAA
;
A
#
# COMPACT_ATOMS: atom_id res chain seq x y z
N MET A 1 6.97 -10.52 24.02
CA MET A 1 7.92 -9.95 23.04
C MET A 1 7.44 -10.42 21.67
N PHE A 2 6.80 -9.55 20.90
CA PHE A 2 6.34 -9.92 19.56
C PHE A 2 7.55 -10.00 18.63
N PRO A 3 7.58 -10.93 17.65
CA PRO A 3 8.63 -10.93 16.65
C PRO A 3 8.63 -9.56 16.00
N ARG A 4 9.78 -8.88 16.10
CA ARG A 4 10.07 -7.68 15.33
C ARG A 4 9.96 -8.11 13.87
N ILE A 5 8.94 -7.65 13.15
CA ILE A 5 8.91 -7.78 11.69
C ILE A 5 10.01 -6.83 11.24
N VAL A 6 11.22 -7.34 11.13
CA VAL A 6 12.30 -6.60 10.51
C VAL A 6 11.96 -6.67 9.03
N ALA A 7 11.32 -5.63 8.52
CA ALA A 7 11.00 -5.47 7.11
C ALA A 7 12.29 -5.17 6.34
N THR A 8 13.24 -6.10 6.33
CA THR A 8 14.54 -5.98 5.64
C THR A 8 14.71 -6.97 4.52
N GLU A 9 13.79 -7.92 4.38
CA GLU A 9 13.86 -8.93 3.33
C GLU A 9 12.85 -8.58 2.22
N PRO A 10 13.27 -8.59 0.95
CA PRO A 10 12.37 -8.40 -0.17
C PRO A 10 11.28 -9.49 -0.21
N PHE A 11 10.11 -9.15 -0.72
CA PHE A 11 9.04 -10.12 -0.94
C PHE A 11 8.32 -9.85 -2.27
N GLU A 12 7.57 -10.85 -2.72
CA GLU A 12 6.97 -10.85 -4.05
C GLU A 12 5.44 -10.69 -3.99
N LEU A 13 4.88 -9.85 -4.87
CA LEU A 13 3.44 -9.75 -5.11
C LEU A 13 3.11 -9.83 -6.61
N PRO A 14 1.92 -10.30 -7.00
CA PRO A 14 1.45 -10.14 -8.38
C PRO A 14 1.51 -8.66 -8.80
N VAL A 15 2.05 -8.38 -9.99
CA VAL A 15 2.12 -7.04 -10.58
C VAL A 15 0.71 -6.59 -10.97
N ALA A 16 -0.03 -6.06 -10.00
CA ALA A 16 -1.41 -5.67 -10.19
C ALA A 16 -1.74 -4.46 -9.35
N ASN A 17 -2.08 -3.35 -9.99
CA ASN A 17 -2.43 -2.12 -9.29
C ASN A 17 -3.75 -2.27 -8.53
N GLY A 18 -3.70 -2.14 -7.21
CA GLY A 18 -4.87 -2.30 -6.36
C GLY A 18 -4.56 -2.80 -4.97
N MET A 19 -5.64 -3.15 -4.28
CA MET A 19 -5.59 -3.55 -2.89
C MET A 19 -6.06 -5.00 -2.70
N ARG A 20 -5.21 -5.80 -2.05
CA ARG A 20 -5.52 -7.15 -1.65
C ARG A 20 -5.88 -7.20 -0.17
N LEU A 21 -7.00 -7.84 0.16
CA LEU A 21 -7.42 -8.06 1.53
C LEU A 21 -6.92 -9.41 2.06
N ARG A 22 -6.92 -9.56 3.39
CA ARG A 22 -6.56 -10.82 4.06
C ARG A 22 -7.40 -12.03 3.60
N ASP A 23 -8.66 -11.82 3.27
CA ASP A 23 -9.59 -12.87 2.83
C ASP A 23 -9.42 -13.26 1.35
N GLY A 24 -8.44 -12.66 0.66
CA GLY A 24 -8.13 -12.93 -0.73
C GLY A 24 -8.85 -12.04 -1.73
N ARG A 25 -9.82 -11.22 -1.30
CA ARG A 25 -10.50 -10.25 -2.17
C ARG A 25 -9.52 -9.23 -2.73
N TRP A 26 -9.82 -8.78 -3.94
CA TRP A 26 -9.01 -7.87 -4.73
C TRP A 26 -9.84 -6.66 -5.16
N PHE A 27 -9.32 -5.46 -4.95
CA PHE A 27 -9.97 -4.23 -5.40
C PHE A 27 -9.01 -3.51 -6.35
N ALA A 28 -9.32 -3.56 -7.64
CA ALA A 28 -8.48 -2.94 -8.67
C ALA A 28 -8.41 -1.41 -8.46
N LEU A 29 -7.25 -0.85 -8.76
CA LEU A 29 -7.04 0.58 -8.79
C LEU A 29 -7.43 1.13 -10.17
N HIS A 30 -8.22 2.19 -10.19
CA HIS A 30 -8.65 2.87 -11.39
C HIS A 30 -8.20 4.33 -11.36
N GLY A 31 -7.96 4.88 -12.55
CA GLY A 31 -7.54 6.27 -12.73
C GLY A 31 -6.03 6.39 -12.86
N ARG A 32 -5.53 7.60 -12.59
CA ARG A 32 -4.11 7.97 -12.61
C ARG A 32 -3.84 8.83 -11.38
N LEU A 33 -2.61 8.85 -10.87
CA LEU A 33 -2.28 9.65 -9.67
C LEU A 33 -2.71 11.13 -9.77
N CYS A 34 -2.72 11.69 -10.98
CA CYS A 34 -3.09 13.09 -11.20
C CYS A 34 -4.57 13.33 -11.52
N ASP A 35 -5.34 12.29 -11.86
CA ASP A 35 -6.68 12.39 -12.46
C ASP A 35 -7.76 11.64 -11.65
N GLU A 36 -7.56 11.48 -10.33
CA GLU A 36 -8.44 10.76 -9.38
C GLU A 36 -8.24 9.23 -9.36
N LEU A 37 -7.18 8.81 -8.67
CA LEU A 37 -6.95 7.42 -8.33
C LEU A 37 -8.00 6.91 -7.32
N ARG A 38 -8.66 5.79 -7.60
CA ARG A 38 -9.71 5.20 -6.75
C ARG A 38 -9.70 3.68 -6.79
N LEU A 39 -10.13 3.04 -5.71
CA LEU A 39 -10.39 1.60 -5.70
C LEU A 39 -11.75 1.29 -6.35
N ALA A 40 -11.87 0.11 -6.96
CA ALA A 40 -13.15 -0.40 -7.43
C ALA A 40 -14.15 -0.53 -6.27
N ASP A 41 -15.44 -0.24 -6.52
CA ASP A 41 -16.49 -0.31 -5.49
C ASP A 41 -16.85 -1.76 -5.09
N ARG A 42 -16.37 -2.75 -5.85
CA ARG A 42 -16.65 -4.17 -5.65
C ARG A 42 -15.38 -5.00 -5.83
N ASP A 43 -15.41 -6.18 -5.25
CA ASP A 43 -14.38 -7.19 -5.46
C ASP A 43 -14.22 -7.43 -6.97
N SER A 44 -12.98 -7.28 -7.41
CA SER A 44 -12.55 -7.39 -8.79
C SER A 44 -12.13 -8.83 -9.02
N LEU A 45 -12.30 -9.31 -10.25
CA LEU A 45 -11.63 -10.54 -10.63
C LEU A 45 -10.12 -10.31 -10.43
N ALA A 46 -9.44 -11.33 -9.91
CA ALA A 46 -7.99 -11.31 -9.89
C ALA A 46 -7.49 -10.98 -11.31
N PRO A 47 -6.43 -10.19 -11.43
CA PRO A 47 -5.76 -10.02 -12.72
C PRO A 47 -5.50 -11.41 -13.31
N PRO A 48 -5.63 -11.59 -14.63
CA PRO A 48 -5.21 -12.83 -15.24
C PRO A 48 -3.76 -13.13 -14.83
N ASP A 49 -3.44 -14.42 -14.62
CA ASP A 49 -2.08 -14.95 -14.41
C ASP A 49 -1.19 -14.74 -15.66
N ASP A 50 -1.39 -13.64 -16.38
CA ASP A 50 -0.54 -13.24 -17.49
C ASP A 50 0.88 -13.11 -16.96
N ASP A 51 1.88 -13.47 -17.78
CA ASP A 51 3.32 -13.52 -17.51
C ASP A 51 3.96 -12.19 -17.00
N ALA A 52 3.18 -11.25 -16.47
CA ALA A 52 3.61 -10.00 -15.83
C ALA A 52 4.58 -10.22 -14.65
N GLY A 53 4.62 -11.44 -14.10
CA GLY A 53 5.57 -11.84 -13.07
C GLY A 53 5.22 -11.32 -11.67
N MET A 54 6.20 -11.38 -10.77
CA MET A 54 6.07 -10.90 -9.40
C MET A 54 6.86 -9.60 -9.22
N ALA A 55 6.23 -8.57 -8.65
CA ALA A 55 6.90 -7.37 -8.18
C ALA A 55 7.74 -7.73 -6.95
N THR A 56 9.06 -7.50 -7.02
CA THR A 56 9.94 -7.58 -5.86
C THR A 56 9.85 -6.27 -5.08
N LEU A 57 9.45 -6.34 -3.82
CA LEU A 57 9.18 -5.18 -2.98
C LEU A 57 10.20 -5.05 -1.86
N TYR A 58 10.66 -3.82 -1.64
CA TYR A 58 11.69 -3.47 -0.66
C TYR A 58 11.07 -2.56 0.41
N PRO A 59 10.82 -3.06 1.63
CA PRO A 59 10.30 -2.21 2.68
C PRO A 59 11.29 -1.12 3.06
N GLY A 60 10.79 0.13 3.13
CA GLY A 60 11.57 1.32 3.45
C GLY A 60 11.27 1.89 4.83
N PHE A 61 10.07 1.64 5.39
CA PHE A 61 9.70 2.10 6.71
C PHE A 61 8.73 1.17 7.45
N GLU A 62 8.65 1.37 8.77
CA GLU A 62 7.63 0.80 9.65
C GLU A 62 7.07 1.91 10.55
N ALA A 63 5.75 2.01 10.65
CA ALA A 63 5.04 2.87 11.59
C ALA A 63 4.13 2.01 12.49
N ARG A 64 3.99 2.40 13.76
CA ARG A 64 3.15 1.71 14.75
C ARG A 64 2.22 2.69 15.46
N ASP A 65 0.99 2.26 15.75
CA ASP A 65 0.09 3.00 16.64
C ASP A 65 0.10 2.46 18.08
N ALA A 66 -0.66 3.11 18.96
CA ALA A 66 -0.77 2.75 20.37
C ALA A 66 -1.49 1.40 20.60
N ASP A 67 -2.36 1.01 19.66
CA ASP A 67 -3.11 -0.26 19.71
C ASP A 67 -2.29 -1.44 19.16
N GLY A 68 -1.09 -1.17 18.64
CA GLY A 68 -0.16 -2.16 18.12
C GLY A 68 -0.41 -2.56 16.67
N ARG A 69 -1.22 -1.80 15.92
CA ARG A 69 -1.28 -1.90 14.46
C ARG A 69 0.03 -1.43 13.86
N ILE A 70 0.38 -2.01 12.72
CA ILE A 70 1.65 -1.76 12.04
C ILE A 70 1.37 -1.41 10.58
N ALA A 71 1.94 -0.31 10.10
CA ALA A 71 2.00 0.02 8.69
C ALA A 71 3.44 -0.18 8.19
N ILE A 72 3.60 -0.95 7.11
CA ILE A 72 4.88 -1.18 6.45
C ILE A 72 4.72 -0.71 5.01
N GLY A 73 5.63 0.13 4.53
CA GLY A 73 5.62 0.55 3.13
C GLY A 73 7.03 0.70 2.58
N GLY A 74 7.09 0.89 1.28
CA GLY A 74 8.35 1.01 0.55
C GLY A 74 8.12 1.07 -0.95
N GLY A 75 9.14 0.66 -1.70
CA GLY A 75 9.16 0.70 -3.16
C GLY A 75 9.26 -0.70 -3.78
N GLY A 76 9.15 -0.75 -5.10
CA GLY A 76 9.45 -1.94 -5.88
C GLY A 76 10.86 -1.93 -6.50
N ALA A 77 11.11 -2.89 -7.39
CA ALA A 77 12.37 -3.00 -8.12
C ALA A 77 12.44 -2.03 -9.30
N TYR A 78 11.29 -1.56 -9.78
CA TYR A 78 11.18 -0.59 -10.87
C TYR A 78 10.81 0.80 -10.36
N GLU A 79 11.18 1.81 -11.16
CA GLU A 79 10.82 3.21 -10.89
C GLU A 79 9.30 3.35 -10.75
N ALA A 80 8.87 4.29 -9.90
CA ALA A 80 7.48 4.58 -9.56
C ALA A 80 6.68 3.46 -8.85
N GLU A 81 7.26 2.29 -8.61
CA GLU A 81 6.60 1.24 -7.83
C GLU A 81 6.56 1.57 -6.34
N GLY A 82 5.37 1.51 -5.75
CA GLY A 82 5.16 1.69 -4.32
C GLY A 82 4.24 0.63 -3.74
N PHE A 83 4.48 0.27 -2.48
CA PHE A 83 3.56 -0.56 -1.71
C PHE A 83 3.33 -0.02 -0.30
N LEU A 84 2.15 -0.35 0.24
CA LEU A 84 1.79 -0.09 1.62
C LEU A 84 0.94 -1.25 2.17
N ALA A 85 1.28 -1.74 3.35
CA ALA A 85 0.62 -2.84 4.02
C ALA A 85 0.20 -2.43 5.43
N LEU A 86 -1.02 -2.79 5.83
CA LEU A 86 -1.52 -2.61 7.19
C LEU A 86 -1.67 -3.98 7.87
N PHE A 87 -1.17 -4.10 9.09
CA PHE A 87 -1.30 -5.27 9.95
C PHE A 87 -2.07 -4.92 11.22
N ASP A 88 -3.03 -5.76 11.58
CA ASP A 88 -3.67 -5.69 12.89
C ASP A 88 -2.72 -6.20 13.99
N ALA A 89 -2.94 -5.74 15.22
CA ALA A 89 -2.11 -6.11 16.36
C ALA A 89 -1.97 -7.64 16.51
N GLY A 90 -0.71 -8.10 16.56
CA GLY A 90 -0.38 -9.51 16.72
C GLY A 90 -0.68 -10.41 15.50
N LYS A 91 -1.03 -9.84 14.33
CA LYS A 91 -1.21 -10.60 13.09
C LYS A 91 0.05 -10.55 12.23
N GLN A 92 0.36 -11.69 11.59
CA GLN A 92 1.47 -11.81 10.63
C GLN A 92 1.02 -11.65 9.17
N THR A 93 -0.29 -11.70 8.92
CA THR A 93 -0.88 -11.45 7.60
C THR A 93 -1.43 -10.04 7.59
N PRO A 94 -1.17 -9.24 6.54
CA PRO A 94 -1.73 -7.91 6.46
C PRO A 94 -3.25 -7.97 6.39
N ARG A 95 -3.92 -7.02 7.05
CA ARG A 95 -5.35 -6.74 6.89
C ARG A 95 -5.64 -6.35 5.44
N TRP A 96 -4.80 -5.49 4.88
CA TRP A 96 -4.77 -5.16 3.47
C TRP A 96 -3.35 -4.79 3.00
N LEU A 97 -3.15 -4.90 1.70
CA LEU A 97 -1.90 -4.62 1.01
C LEU A 97 -2.21 -3.90 -0.30
N LEU A 98 -1.71 -2.67 -0.43
CA LEU A 98 -1.72 -1.89 -1.67
C LEU A 98 -0.42 -2.12 -2.43
N TYR A 99 -0.52 -2.38 -3.72
CA TYR A 99 0.56 -2.21 -4.69
C TYR A 99 0.10 -1.25 -5.79
N CYS A 100 1.00 -0.38 -6.23
CA CYS A 100 0.75 0.58 -7.30
C CYS A 100 2.06 0.94 -8.02
N ASP A 101 2.15 0.59 -9.30
CA ASP A 101 3.30 0.81 -10.19
C ASP A 101 3.59 2.28 -10.55
N CYS A 102 2.74 3.19 -10.11
CA CYS A 102 2.88 4.63 -10.32
C CYS A 102 2.85 5.42 -9.02
N ALA A 103 2.88 4.76 -7.85
CA ALA A 103 2.74 5.43 -6.57
C ALA A 103 3.96 6.22 -6.13
N GLU A 104 5.14 5.98 -6.71
CA GLU A 104 6.44 6.30 -6.09
C GLU A 104 6.67 5.52 -4.78
N ILE A 105 7.88 5.61 -4.25
CA ILE A 105 8.27 4.91 -3.03
C ILE A 105 7.51 5.48 -1.84
N PHE A 106 6.82 4.64 -1.06
CA PHE A 106 6.25 5.08 0.21
C PHE A 106 7.36 5.25 1.26
N VAL A 107 7.48 6.45 1.83
CA VAL A 107 8.56 6.83 2.75
C VAL A 107 8.10 7.01 4.20
N SER A 108 6.80 7.19 4.43
CA SER A 108 6.24 7.28 5.79
C SER A 108 4.74 7.01 5.83
N ALA A 109 4.24 6.66 7.02
CA ALA A 109 2.82 6.65 7.33
C ALA A 109 2.57 7.12 8.77
N THR A 110 1.43 7.78 8.97
CA THR A 110 0.92 8.23 10.25
C THR A 110 -0.48 7.66 10.45
N PHE A 111 -0.73 7.12 11.64
CA PHE A 111 -2.07 6.70 12.03
C PHE A 111 -2.88 7.90 12.50
N GLU A 112 -4.06 8.09 11.90
CA GLU A 112 -5.02 9.13 12.25
C GLU A 112 -6.31 8.48 12.79
N PRO A 113 -7.18 9.21 13.51
CA PRO A 113 -8.42 8.63 14.07
C PRO A 113 -9.35 7.98 13.05
N ARG A 114 -9.26 8.36 11.77
CA ARG A 114 -10.10 7.85 10.67
C ARG A 114 -9.40 6.83 9.78
N GLY A 115 -8.12 6.54 10.01
CA GLY A 115 -7.37 5.59 9.21
C GLY A 115 -5.88 5.93 9.14
N ILE A 116 -5.31 5.93 7.95
CA ILE A 116 -3.85 6.08 7.74
C ILE A 116 -3.61 7.15 6.70
N VAL A 117 -2.65 8.02 6.99
CA VAL A 117 -2.10 8.94 6.00
C VAL A 117 -0.67 8.52 5.69
N ALA A 118 -0.38 8.23 4.43
CA ALA A 118 0.94 7.86 3.96
C ALA A 118 1.49 8.88 2.97
N ILE A 119 2.81 8.98 2.91
CA ILE A 119 3.52 9.80 1.93
C ILE A 119 4.31 8.88 1.02
N SER A 120 4.14 9.07 -0.29
CA SER A 120 5.06 8.55 -1.29
C SER A 120 5.81 9.69 -1.97
N GLU A 121 7.05 9.42 -2.35
CA GLU A 121 7.98 10.42 -2.86
C GLU A 121 9.02 9.81 -3.79
N ASP A 122 9.21 10.45 -4.94
CA ASP A 122 10.41 10.37 -5.77
C ASP A 122 10.60 11.74 -6.44
N PRO A 123 11.59 12.57 -6.05
CA PRO A 123 11.68 13.95 -6.50
C PRO A 123 11.63 14.11 -8.03
N PRO A 124 10.79 15.01 -8.57
CA PRO A 124 10.06 16.10 -7.89
C PRO A 124 8.61 15.74 -7.47
N PHE A 125 8.28 14.46 -7.41
CA PHE A 125 6.94 13.97 -7.11
C PHE A 125 6.77 13.63 -5.64
N ARG A 126 5.73 14.18 -5.02
CA ARG A 126 5.37 13.92 -3.64
C ARG A 126 3.85 13.84 -3.53
N TYR A 127 3.35 12.75 -2.94
CA TYR A 127 1.92 12.48 -2.85
C TYR A 127 1.51 12.17 -1.41
N ARG A 128 0.37 12.71 -1.00
CA ARG A 128 -0.35 12.33 0.21
C ARG A 128 -1.43 11.33 -0.13
N TRP A 129 -1.38 10.17 0.52
CA TRP A 129 -2.37 9.11 0.41
C TRP A 129 -3.16 9.04 1.71
N SER A 130 -4.48 9.12 1.62
CA SER A 130 -5.38 8.97 2.76
C SER A 130 -6.21 7.71 2.60
N PHE A 131 -6.11 6.80 3.55
CA PHE A 131 -6.83 5.54 3.62
C PHE A 131 -7.80 5.59 4.79
N ASP A 132 -9.10 5.44 4.53
CA ASP A 132 -10.08 5.32 5.62
C ASP A 132 -10.03 3.93 6.25
N ASP A 133 -10.34 3.80 7.55
CA ASP A 133 -10.30 2.51 8.26
C ASP A 133 -11.49 1.59 7.92
N ALA A 134 -12.41 2.04 7.06
CA ALA A 134 -13.51 1.26 6.51
C ALA A 134 -13.00 0.11 5.61
N MET A 135 -13.86 -0.87 5.29
CA MET A 135 -13.48 -2.02 4.46
C MET A 135 -14.46 -2.24 3.29
N PRO A 136 -13.99 -2.27 2.03
CA PRO A 136 -12.63 -1.88 1.61
C PRO A 136 -12.36 -0.40 1.98
N PRO A 137 -11.11 -0.02 2.26
CA PRO A 137 -10.81 1.37 2.59
C PRO A 137 -11.05 2.23 1.35
N SER A 138 -11.68 3.39 1.52
CA SER A 138 -11.60 4.43 0.51
C SER A 138 -10.18 4.97 0.47
N LEU A 139 -9.72 5.30 -0.74
CA LEU A 139 -8.43 5.91 -0.98
C LEU A 139 -8.61 7.27 -1.60
N ARG A 140 -7.86 8.25 -1.11
CA ARG A 140 -7.65 9.55 -1.75
C ARG A 140 -6.17 9.81 -1.92
N VAL A 141 -5.79 10.34 -3.09
CA VAL A 141 -4.42 10.74 -3.40
C VAL A 141 -4.39 12.20 -3.79
N GLU A 142 -3.47 12.95 -3.21
CA GLU A 142 -3.28 14.38 -3.47
C GLU A 142 -1.80 14.64 -3.72
N ARG A 143 -1.47 15.30 -4.84
CA ARG A 143 -0.11 15.80 -5.05
C ARG A 143 0.14 16.97 -4.11
N ILE A 144 1.25 16.94 -3.41
CA ILE A 144 1.67 18.00 -2.47
C ILE A 144 3.00 18.61 -2.90
N ALA A 145 3.34 19.77 -2.33
CA ALA A 145 4.65 20.37 -2.53
C ALA A 145 5.74 19.45 -1.95
N ALA A 146 6.86 19.32 -2.66
CA ALA A 146 8.02 18.53 -2.23
C ALA A 146 8.65 19.09 -0.96
#